data_AF-A0A496PQX2-F1
#
_entry.id   AF-A0A496PQX2-F1
#
_cell.length_a   1.000
_cell.length_b   1.000
_cell.length_c   1.000
_cell.angle_alpha   90.00
_cell.angle_beta   90.00
_cell.angle_gamma   90.00
#
_symmetry.space_group_name_H-M   'P 1'
#
loop_
_entity.id
_entity.type
_entity.pdbx_description
1 polymer ?
#
loop_
_entity_poly.entity_id
_entity_poly.type
_entity_poly.pdbx_seq_one_letter_code
_entity_poly.pdbx_strand_id
1 'polypeptide(L)'
;MTGGFLGAVIFMTYYYPFFIGALLLLVRMTILRRWTYLNSPVPFRVRPAFCVLLSSALLSAPFWLPLLISMIVYGNNAAQQEWHHMGSVGIAFKYHAFSFTGITFLVSIYFGLRRRMTRLNRGLLLLLGTVSFYYFIGTTLGAMGKPINLIKANEFLLVLAGSFIGLMVATVMRTSLLHRGRGKAIALIITALFPIFLHGFNRLIRHPMVKTARTTWGVSWGLDKDEMVHRQGSVFLSAHEALTAFYPVYNFIAHNQHYAHPASRHIQRFRFLHNLQVTQEPYLFNLALTHNRFDHVDFFMPRKKDGRFQILQGLSNYPDRYADQALNYNMAVISDTTLFRKEKGEHLYCVLDLGKDIKEYHGRTSEYDLVDLTRLRMLRDDLDSTGQIRMDKYMGPLWSNWCYLTPSDGSTNFDNRIELLNAFSISRNDSLHFLFAFYVADQFYQDHRIFLHVYPGYGEASFDNYDFASTPKVKDWEKGDIVVCERTIPNHDVYNKLHLGFFRGNTRLGDGVWLRYDSSAKLR
;
A
#
# COMPACT_ATOMS: atom_id res chain seq x y z
N MET A 1 -31.98 12.98 -9.18
CA MET A 1 -31.00 12.66 -10.23
C MET A 1 -29.80 13.61 -10.22
N THR A 2 -29.96 14.93 -10.40
CA THR A 2 -28.83 15.90 -10.45
C THR A 2 -27.85 15.79 -9.27
N GLY A 3 -28.37 15.71 -8.04
CA GLY A 3 -27.52 15.55 -6.84
C GLY A 3 -26.75 14.23 -6.81
N GLY A 4 -27.32 13.15 -7.36
CA GLY A 4 -26.66 11.85 -7.48
C GLY A 4 -25.55 11.86 -8.52
N PHE A 5 -25.78 12.49 -9.67
CA PHE A 5 -24.77 12.67 -10.70
C PHE A 5 -23.59 13.52 -10.19
N LEU A 6 -23.87 14.66 -9.55
CA LEU A 6 -22.82 15.48 -8.94
C LEU A 6 -22.06 14.72 -7.85
N GLY A 7 -22.76 13.95 -7.02
CA GLY A 7 -22.13 13.10 -6.03
C GLY A 7 -21.25 12.01 -6.64
N ALA A 8 -21.63 11.44 -7.78
CA ALA A 8 -20.81 10.48 -8.53
C ALA A 8 -19.54 11.13 -9.10
N VAL A 9 -19.65 12.33 -9.70
CA VAL A 9 -18.48 13.08 -10.19
C VAL A 9 -17.53 13.44 -9.05
N ILE A 10 -18.07 13.88 -7.91
CA ILE A 10 -17.27 14.11 -6.70
C ILE A 10 -16.62 12.82 -6.24
N PHE A 11 -17.33 11.68 -6.23
CA PHE A 11 -16.77 10.40 -5.82
C PHE A 11 -15.61 9.97 -6.72
N MET A 12 -15.78 10.07 -8.05
CA MET A 12 -14.77 9.69 -9.05
C MET A 12 -13.51 10.56 -8.96
N THR A 13 -13.66 11.85 -8.61
CA THR A 13 -12.51 12.76 -8.43
C THR A 13 -11.88 12.60 -7.06
N TYR A 14 -12.69 12.41 -6.03
CA TYR A 14 -12.25 12.30 -4.65
C TYR A 14 -13.32 11.61 -3.80
N TYR A 15 -13.12 10.34 -3.47
CA TYR A 15 -14.14 9.51 -2.82
C TYR A 15 -14.41 9.86 -1.34
N TYR A 16 -13.52 10.60 -0.67
CA TYR A 16 -13.63 10.92 0.77
C TYR A 16 -14.91 11.64 1.22
N PRO A 17 -15.41 12.68 0.52
CA PRO A 17 -16.63 13.39 0.90
C PRO A 17 -17.85 12.48 0.91
N PHE A 18 -17.82 11.34 0.19
CA PHE A 18 -18.89 10.35 0.22
C PHE A 18 -19.04 9.71 1.60
N PHE A 19 -17.93 9.32 2.25
CA PHE A 19 -17.95 8.75 3.60
C PHE A 19 -18.41 9.78 4.65
N ILE A 20 -17.96 11.03 4.52
CA ILE A 20 -18.43 12.13 5.36
C ILE A 20 -19.95 12.35 5.15
N GLY A 21 -20.42 12.27 3.91
CA GLY A 21 -21.85 12.37 3.58
C GLY A 21 -22.69 11.24 4.17
N ALA A 22 -22.18 10.00 4.12
CA ALA A 22 -22.82 8.84 4.74
C ALA A 22 -22.88 8.99 6.28
N LEU A 23 -21.79 9.42 6.91
CA LEU A 23 -21.75 9.70 8.35
C LEU A 23 -22.70 10.85 8.73
N LEU A 24 -22.76 11.91 7.92
CA LEU A 24 -23.68 13.03 8.13
C LEU A 24 -25.14 12.55 8.08
N LEU A 25 -25.48 11.67 7.14
CA LEU A 25 -26.81 11.07 7.06
C LEU A 25 -27.12 10.25 8.32
N LEU A 26 -26.17 9.43 8.78
CA LEU A 26 -26.31 8.59 9.97
C LEU A 26 -26.52 9.45 11.23
N VAL A 27 -25.65 10.45 11.45
CA VAL A 27 -25.76 11.42 12.56
C VAL A 27 -27.08 12.18 12.52
N ARG A 28 -27.58 12.53 11.32
CA ARG A 28 -28.89 13.15 11.15
C ARG A 28 -30.05 12.22 11.51
N MET A 29 -29.95 10.94 11.15
CA MET A 29 -30.99 9.94 11.42
C MET A 29 -31.06 9.53 12.89
N THR A 30 -29.92 9.48 13.59
CA THR A 30 -29.82 9.00 14.97
C THR A 30 -29.85 10.15 15.98
N ILE A 31 -28.76 10.90 16.08
CA ILE A 31 -28.51 11.90 17.13
C ILE A 31 -29.39 13.12 16.92
N LEU A 32 -29.40 13.67 15.70
CA LEU A 32 -30.06 14.95 15.46
C LEU A 32 -31.55 14.82 15.25
N ARG A 33 -32.09 13.64 14.90
CA ARG A 33 -33.54 13.43 14.74
C ARG A 33 -34.29 13.86 16.00
N ARG A 34 -33.78 13.50 17.18
CA ARG A 34 -34.33 13.90 18.49
C ARG A 34 -34.23 15.41 18.74
N TRP A 35 -33.14 16.04 18.35
CA TRP A 35 -32.94 17.49 18.49
C TRP A 35 -33.71 18.34 17.46
N THR A 36 -33.91 17.82 16.24
CA THR A 36 -34.63 18.53 15.18
C THR A 36 -36.13 18.57 15.37
N TYR A 37 -36.70 17.60 16.09
CA TYR A 37 -38.11 17.63 16.49
C TYR A 37 -38.44 18.85 17.37
N LEU A 38 -37.44 19.41 18.05
CA LEU A 38 -37.59 20.55 18.94
C LEU A 38 -37.24 21.91 18.29
N ASN A 39 -36.53 21.95 17.15
CA ASN A 39 -35.84 23.18 16.71
C ASN A 39 -35.75 23.41 15.17
N SER A 40 -36.48 22.67 14.32
CA SER A 40 -36.31 22.75 12.85
C SER A 40 -37.60 23.06 12.08
N PRO A 41 -37.68 24.18 11.32
CA PRO A 41 -38.84 24.51 10.50
C PRO A 41 -38.93 23.74 9.16
N VAL A 42 -37.91 22.96 8.80
CA VAL A 42 -37.93 22.13 7.58
C VAL A 42 -37.65 20.66 7.94
N PRO A 43 -38.57 19.73 7.61
CA PRO A 43 -38.37 18.31 7.87
C PRO A 43 -37.28 17.76 6.96
N PHE A 44 -36.28 17.11 7.56
CA PHE A 44 -35.26 16.39 6.81
C PHE A 44 -35.89 15.14 6.17
N ARG A 45 -35.89 15.08 4.84
CA ARG A 45 -36.40 13.93 4.11
C ARG A 45 -35.26 12.94 3.89
N VAL A 46 -35.24 11.85 4.68
CA VAL A 46 -34.22 10.79 4.62
C VAL A 46 -34.19 10.13 3.24
N ARG A 47 -35.36 9.82 2.67
CA ARG A 47 -35.49 9.12 1.39
C ARG A 47 -34.75 9.83 0.25
N PRO A 48 -34.96 11.14 -0.03
CA PRO A 48 -34.16 11.87 -1.02
C PRO A 48 -32.65 11.85 -0.76
N ALA A 49 -32.21 11.99 0.49
CA ALA A 49 -30.78 11.98 0.82
C ALA A 49 -30.15 10.59 0.57
N PHE A 50 -30.85 9.53 0.96
CA PHE A 50 -30.47 8.16 0.65
C PHE A 50 -30.45 7.90 -0.87
N CYS A 51 -31.47 8.36 -1.60
CA CYS A 51 -31.50 8.25 -3.06
C CYS A 51 -30.31 8.98 -3.71
N VAL A 52 -29.88 10.14 -3.19
CA VAL A 52 -28.69 10.85 -3.67
C VAL A 52 -27.42 10.02 -3.43
N LEU A 53 -27.23 9.47 -2.22
CA LEU A 53 -26.06 8.64 -1.94
C LEU A 53 -26.05 7.35 -2.77
N LEU A 54 -27.19 6.66 -2.86
CA LEU A 54 -27.33 5.44 -3.64
C LEU A 54 -27.07 5.69 -5.13
N SER A 55 -27.69 6.72 -5.71
CA SER A 55 -27.43 7.07 -7.11
C SER A 55 -25.98 7.52 -7.34
N SER A 56 -25.36 8.22 -6.39
CA SER A 56 -23.92 8.55 -6.48
C SER A 56 -23.04 7.30 -6.48
N ALA A 57 -23.34 6.33 -5.62
CA ALA A 57 -22.61 5.05 -5.52
C ALA A 57 -22.78 4.20 -6.79
N LEU A 58 -24.01 4.09 -7.31
CA LEU A 58 -24.30 3.32 -8.52
C LEU A 58 -23.67 3.95 -9.77
N LEU A 59 -23.78 5.27 -9.93
CA LEU A 59 -23.19 5.97 -11.08
C LEU A 59 -21.65 5.98 -11.04
N SER A 60 -21.04 5.85 -9.86
CA SER A 60 -19.59 5.71 -9.70
C SER A 60 -19.09 4.28 -9.63
N ALA A 61 -19.98 3.28 -9.66
CA ALA A 61 -19.63 1.86 -9.57
C ALA A 61 -18.57 1.41 -10.58
N PRO A 62 -18.54 1.85 -11.85
CA PRO A 62 -17.48 1.47 -12.79
C PRO A 62 -16.06 1.77 -12.31
N PHE A 63 -15.88 2.73 -11.38
CA PHE A 63 -14.57 3.12 -10.86
C PHE A 63 -14.16 2.34 -9.60
N TRP A 64 -15.09 2.11 -8.66
CA TRP A 64 -14.74 1.48 -7.38
C TRP A 64 -15.07 -0.01 -7.30
N LEU A 65 -16.06 -0.48 -8.07
CA LEU A 65 -16.49 -1.88 -8.00
C LEU A 65 -15.40 -2.86 -8.47
N PRO A 66 -14.67 -2.62 -9.59
CA PRO A 66 -13.56 -3.49 -9.97
C PRO A 66 -12.47 -3.57 -8.90
N LEU A 67 -12.19 -2.44 -8.23
CA LEU A 67 -11.23 -2.37 -7.14
C LEU A 67 -11.71 -3.16 -5.92
N LEU A 68 -12.99 -3.06 -5.57
CA LEU A 68 -13.57 -3.83 -4.47
C LEU A 68 -13.56 -5.33 -4.77
N ILE A 69 -13.94 -5.74 -5.99
CA ILE A 69 -13.87 -7.13 -6.44
C ILE A 69 -12.42 -7.62 -6.35
N SER A 70 -11.46 -6.84 -6.82
CA SER A 70 -10.04 -7.17 -6.71
C SER A 70 -9.60 -7.37 -5.26
N MET A 71 -10.04 -6.50 -4.34
CA MET A 71 -9.74 -6.65 -2.90
C MET A 71 -10.38 -7.88 -2.27
N ILE A 72 -11.60 -8.25 -2.68
CA ILE A 72 -12.30 -9.44 -2.17
C ILE A 72 -11.66 -10.72 -2.69
N VAL A 73 -11.34 -10.77 -3.99
CA VAL A 73 -10.81 -11.97 -4.64
C VAL A 73 -9.35 -12.20 -4.30
N TYR A 74 -8.55 -11.13 -4.26
CA TYR A 74 -7.09 -11.24 -4.15
C TYR A 74 -6.50 -10.64 -2.87
N GLY A 75 -7.35 -10.14 -1.97
CA GLY A 75 -6.92 -9.50 -0.74
C GLY A 75 -6.54 -8.03 -0.91
N ASN A 76 -6.18 -7.42 0.22
CA ASN A 76 -5.95 -5.98 0.33
C ASN A 76 -4.66 -5.71 1.13
N ASN A 77 -3.87 -4.72 0.70
CA ASN A 77 -2.74 -4.20 1.46
C ASN A 77 -2.85 -2.69 1.67
N ALA A 78 -3.19 -2.25 2.89
CA ALA A 78 -3.39 -0.85 3.23
C ALA A 78 -2.12 -0.17 3.79
N ALA A 79 -0.99 -0.26 3.08
CA ALA A 79 0.30 0.36 3.47
C ALA A 79 0.24 1.88 3.72
N GLN A 80 -0.80 2.57 3.23
CA GLN A 80 -1.04 3.98 3.54
C GLN A 80 -1.23 4.25 5.05
N GLN A 81 -1.75 3.26 5.79
CA GLN A 81 -1.95 3.39 7.23
C GLN A 81 -0.63 3.51 7.99
N GLU A 82 0.44 2.90 7.48
CA GLU A 82 1.78 2.96 8.07
C GLU A 82 2.42 4.35 8.00
N TRP A 83 1.90 5.27 7.17
CA TRP A 83 2.36 6.66 7.19
C TRP A 83 2.02 7.33 8.54
N HIS A 84 0.91 6.93 9.16
CA HIS A 84 0.41 7.62 10.35
C HIS A 84 1.18 7.19 11.61
N HIS A 85 2.23 7.94 11.95
CA HIS A 85 2.97 7.80 13.21
C HIS A 85 2.21 8.43 14.39
N MET A 86 2.49 8.05 15.65
CA MET A 86 1.84 8.65 16.84
C MET A 86 1.86 10.19 16.86
N GLY A 87 2.93 10.82 16.36
CA GLY A 87 2.99 12.28 16.19
C GLY A 87 1.99 12.88 15.18
N SER A 88 1.41 12.06 14.30
CA SER A 88 0.32 12.42 13.39
C SER A 88 -1.08 12.14 13.98
N VAL A 89 -1.14 11.41 15.11
CA VAL A 89 -2.35 11.04 15.85
C VAL A 89 -2.70 12.09 16.92
N GLY A 90 -2.15 13.31 16.82
CA GLY A 90 -2.57 14.41 17.67
C GLY A 90 -3.90 15.00 17.19
N ILE A 91 -4.82 15.28 18.12
CA ILE A 91 -5.97 16.17 17.86
C ILE A 91 -5.43 17.61 17.76
N ALA A 92 -4.85 17.94 16.62
CA ALA A 92 -4.31 19.26 16.34
C ALA A 92 -5.22 19.96 15.32
N PHE A 93 -6.29 20.57 15.83
CA PHE A 93 -7.08 21.46 15.00
C PHE A 93 -6.22 22.69 14.65
N LYS A 94 -6.08 23.00 13.37
CA LYS A 94 -5.29 24.17 12.93
C LYS A 94 -5.81 25.51 13.49
N TYR A 95 -7.06 25.55 13.95
CA TYR A 95 -7.61 26.71 14.66
C TYR A 95 -7.18 26.83 16.13
N HIS A 96 -6.60 25.78 16.72
CA HIS A 96 -5.97 25.84 18.05
C HIS A 96 -4.60 26.50 18.04
N ALA A 97 -3.97 26.64 16.87
CA ALA A 97 -2.61 27.19 16.75
C ALA A 97 -2.51 28.71 17.05
N PHE A 98 -3.55 29.34 17.61
CA PHE A 98 -3.70 30.80 17.81
C PHE A 98 -3.22 31.65 16.62
N SER A 99 -3.28 31.07 15.42
CA SER A 99 -2.89 31.74 14.18
C SER A 99 -4.02 32.64 13.71
N PHE A 100 -3.69 33.65 12.90
CA PHE A 100 -4.69 34.50 12.26
C PHE A 100 -5.75 33.67 11.49
N THR A 101 -5.33 32.60 10.81
CA THR A 101 -6.22 31.63 10.14
C THR A 101 -7.15 30.93 11.14
N GLY A 102 -6.63 30.54 12.30
CA GLY A 102 -7.42 29.90 13.33
C GLY A 102 -8.49 30.82 13.91
N ILE A 103 -8.09 32.05 14.25
CA ILE A 103 -9.00 33.06 14.80
C ILE A 103 -10.09 33.42 13.79
N THR A 104 -9.73 33.68 12.53
CA THR A 104 -10.72 33.98 11.48
C THR A 104 -11.69 32.84 11.24
N PHE A 105 -11.23 31.58 11.32
CA PHE A 105 -12.10 30.43 11.26
C PHE A 105 -13.07 30.36 12.45
N LEU A 106 -12.58 30.54 13.69
CA LEU A 106 -13.43 30.57 14.90
C LEU A 106 -14.49 31.67 14.85
N VAL A 107 -14.11 32.87 14.42
CA VAL A 107 -15.05 33.99 14.24
C VAL A 107 -16.11 33.65 13.19
N SER A 108 -15.71 32.99 12.09
CA SER A 108 -16.64 32.60 11.02
C SER A 108 -17.59 31.46 11.46
N ILE A 109 -17.13 30.53 12.29
CA ILE A 109 -17.98 29.52 12.94
C ILE A 109 -18.98 30.21 13.88
N TYR A 110 -18.52 31.12 14.74
CA TYR A 110 -19.37 31.89 15.63
C TYR A 110 -20.45 32.67 14.85
N PHE A 111 -20.06 33.28 13.73
CA PHE A 111 -20.99 33.94 12.81
C PHE A 111 -22.01 32.96 12.21
N GLY A 112 -21.56 31.79 11.75
CA GLY A 112 -22.41 30.72 11.28
C GLY A 112 -23.42 30.27 12.34
N LEU A 113 -22.99 30.13 13.60
CA LEU A 113 -23.83 29.78 14.75
C LEU A 113 -24.90 30.85 15.03
N ARG A 114 -24.52 32.14 15.01
CA ARG A 114 -25.47 33.26 15.14
C ARG A 114 -26.53 33.26 14.04
N ARG A 115 -26.17 32.81 12.84
CA ARG A 115 -27.06 32.72 11.67
C ARG A 115 -27.52 31.30 11.33
N ARG A 116 -27.58 30.41 12.33
CA ARG A 116 -27.98 29.00 12.18
C ARG A 116 -29.37 28.79 11.59
N MET A 117 -30.22 29.83 11.56
CA MET A 117 -31.56 29.76 11.00
C MET A 117 -31.59 29.63 9.47
N THR A 118 -30.50 29.99 8.78
CA THR A 118 -30.43 29.81 7.32
C THR A 118 -30.09 28.36 6.95
N ARG A 119 -30.72 27.83 5.89
CA ARG A 119 -30.51 26.44 5.44
C ARG A 119 -29.05 26.13 5.16
N LEU A 120 -28.33 27.08 4.55
CA LEU A 120 -26.92 26.93 4.19
C LEU A 120 -26.01 26.87 5.42
N ASN A 121 -26.08 27.86 6.33
CA ASN A 121 -25.22 27.87 7.51
C ASN A 121 -25.44 26.64 8.38
N ARG A 122 -26.70 26.20 8.53
CA ARG A 122 -27.00 24.97 9.24
C ARG A 122 -26.41 23.74 8.55
N GLY A 123 -26.50 23.66 7.22
CA GLY A 123 -25.88 22.60 6.44
C GLY A 123 -24.37 22.52 6.68
N LEU A 124 -23.69 23.66 6.63
CA LEU A 124 -22.25 23.75 6.86
C LEU A 124 -21.85 23.47 8.31
N LEU A 125 -22.61 23.94 9.31
CA LEU A 125 -22.35 23.66 10.73
C LEU A 125 -22.51 22.16 11.02
N LEU A 126 -23.50 21.53 10.41
CA LEU A 126 -23.68 20.09 10.53
C LEU A 126 -22.54 19.31 9.86
N LEU A 127 -22.12 19.74 8.68
CA LEU A 127 -20.96 19.17 7.99
C LEU A 127 -19.68 19.35 8.83
N LEU A 128 -19.46 20.53 9.41
CA LEU A 128 -18.33 20.80 10.31
C LEU A 128 -18.34 19.88 11.53
N GLY A 129 -19.49 19.72 12.18
CA GLY A 129 -19.65 18.81 13.32
C GLY A 129 -19.36 17.36 12.93
N THR A 130 -19.89 16.90 11.79
CA THR A 130 -19.64 15.55 11.28
C THR A 130 -18.17 15.31 10.95
N VAL A 131 -17.50 16.26 10.29
CA VAL A 131 -16.09 16.13 9.93
C VAL A 131 -15.21 16.15 11.19
N SER A 132 -15.55 16.97 12.18
CA SER A 132 -14.86 17.01 13.47
C SER A 132 -15.01 15.70 14.24
N PHE A 133 -16.23 15.12 14.21
CA PHE A 133 -16.48 13.80 14.80
C PHE A 133 -15.73 12.68 14.06
N TYR A 134 -15.70 12.71 12.73
CA TYR A 134 -14.90 11.79 11.93
C TYR A 134 -13.40 11.92 12.21
N TYR A 135 -12.89 13.15 12.32
CA TYR A 135 -11.51 13.43 12.70
C TYR A 135 -11.18 12.87 14.10
N PHE A 136 -12.10 13.02 15.06
CA PHE A 136 -11.97 12.44 16.39
C PHE A 136 -11.90 10.90 16.35
N ILE A 137 -12.84 10.24 15.65
CA ILE A 137 -12.80 8.78 15.46
C ILE A 137 -11.47 8.36 14.81
N GLY A 138 -11.02 9.09 13.78
CA GLY A 138 -9.75 8.82 13.13
C GLY A 138 -8.55 8.97 14.03
N THR A 139 -8.62 9.89 14.98
CA THR A 139 -7.56 10.07 15.97
C THR A 139 -7.54 8.90 16.94
N THR A 140 -8.70 8.52 17.49
CA THR A 140 -8.82 7.38 18.41
C THR A 140 -8.39 6.07 17.75
N LEU A 141 -8.84 5.82 16.52
CA LEU A 141 -8.44 4.62 15.78
C LEU A 141 -6.96 4.65 15.41
N GLY A 142 -6.40 5.81 15.07
CA GLY A 142 -4.96 5.98 14.88
C GLY A 142 -4.17 5.64 16.15
N ALA A 143 -4.68 5.99 17.34
CA ALA A 143 -4.03 5.66 18.60
C ALA A 143 -4.06 4.15 18.89
N MET A 144 -5.00 3.43 18.28
CA MET A 144 -5.11 1.97 18.32
C MET A 144 -4.36 1.27 17.16
N GLY A 145 -3.53 2.01 16.39
CA GLY A 145 -2.80 1.46 15.23
C GLY A 145 -3.68 1.17 14.01
N LYS A 146 -4.89 1.74 13.95
CA LYS A 146 -5.85 1.57 12.84
C LYS A 146 -6.27 2.93 12.26
N PRO A 147 -5.32 3.78 11.84
CA PRO A 147 -5.61 5.14 11.43
C PRO A 147 -6.58 5.14 10.24
N ILE A 148 -7.73 5.78 10.41
CA ILE A 148 -8.57 6.16 9.28
C ILE A 148 -8.21 7.59 8.89
N ASN A 149 -8.04 7.82 7.59
CA ASN A 149 -7.63 9.05 6.89
C ASN A 149 -7.79 10.41 7.60
N LEU A 150 -7.02 10.59 8.67
CA LEU A 150 -7.11 11.73 9.58
C LEU A 150 -6.61 13.01 8.92
N ILE A 151 -5.56 12.88 8.09
CA ILE A 151 -5.01 13.97 7.28
C ILE A 151 -6.09 14.53 6.36
N LYS A 152 -6.88 13.66 5.71
CA LYS A 152 -7.92 14.10 4.78
C LYS A 152 -9.09 14.79 5.47
N ALA A 153 -9.47 14.32 6.66
CA ALA A 153 -10.44 15.01 7.48
C ALA A 153 -9.95 16.42 7.89
N ASN A 154 -8.68 16.56 8.26
CA ASN A 154 -8.07 17.85 8.58
C ASN A 154 -8.01 18.80 7.37
N GLU A 155 -7.62 18.30 6.18
CA GLU A 155 -7.68 19.06 4.93
C GLU A 155 -9.11 19.54 4.63
N PHE A 156 -10.10 18.67 4.84
CA PHE A 156 -11.50 19.00 4.61
C PHE A 156 -12.02 20.08 5.59
N LEU A 157 -11.57 20.08 6.85
CA LEU A 157 -11.86 21.15 7.80
C LEU A 157 -11.36 22.52 7.32
N LEU A 158 -10.22 22.58 6.63
CA LEU A 158 -9.70 23.82 6.05
C LEU A 158 -10.55 24.32 4.87
N VAL A 159 -11.04 23.41 4.04
CA VAL A 159 -11.98 23.76 2.96
C VAL A 159 -13.29 24.31 3.52
N LEU A 160 -13.79 23.71 4.61
CA LEU A 160 -14.94 24.24 5.33
C LEU A 160 -14.65 25.60 5.95
N ALA A 161 -13.46 25.82 6.49
CA ALA A 161 -13.05 27.12 7.01
C ALA A 161 -13.16 28.22 5.94
N GLY A 162 -12.62 27.97 4.75
CA GLY A 162 -12.75 28.88 3.60
C GLY A 162 -14.22 29.17 3.26
N SER A 163 -15.09 28.15 3.30
CA SER A 163 -16.52 28.31 3.03
C SER A 163 -17.23 29.18 4.09
N PHE A 164 -16.93 28.99 5.37
CA PHE A 164 -17.47 29.83 6.45
C PHE A 164 -16.99 31.27 6.36
N ILE A 165 -15.70 31.48 6.10
CA ILE A 165 -15.11 32.81 5.92
C ILE A 165 -15.77 33.52 4.73
N GLY A 166 -15.89 32.84 3.58
CA GLY A 166 -16.52 33.38 2.38
C GLY A 166 -17.97 33.79 2.62
N LEU A 167 -18.75 32.98 3.34
CA LEU A 167 -20.11 33.33 3.72
C LEU A 167 -20.20 34.51 4.67
N MET A 168 -19.30 34.58 5.65
CA MET A 168 -19.21 35.73 6.55
C MET A 168 -18.94 37.00 5.74
N VAL A 169 -17.95 36.99 4.85
CA VAL A 169 -17.61 38.12 3.97
C VAL A 169 -18.79 38.52 3.09
N ALA A 170 -19.36 37.57 2.33
CA ALA A 170 -20.49 37.82 1.45
C ALA A 170 -21.68 38.41 2.22
N THR A 171 -21.88 37.98 3.46
CA THR A 171 -22.96 38.48 4.30
C THR A 171 -22.68 39.88 4.85
N VAL A 172 -21.44 40.16 5.27
CA VAL A 172 -21.02 41.53 5.63
C VAL A 172 -21.18 42.45 4.42
N MET A 173 -20.85 41.97 3.22
CA MET A 173 -21.06 42.68 1.96
C MET A 173 -22.53 42.80 1.55
N ARG A 174 -23.45 42.00 2.09
CA ARG A 174 -24.88 42.09 1.75
C ARG A 174 -25.68 42.88 2.78
N THR A 175 -25.20 42.94 4.01
CA THR A 175 -25.87 43.67 5.09
C THR A 175 -25.51 45.16 5.05
N SER A 176 -26.42 46.01 5.53
CA SER A 176 -26.32 47.49 5.53
C SER A 176 -25.12 48.07 6.28
N LEU A 177 -24.24 47.23 6.85
CA LEU A 177 -22.92 47.64 7.33
C LEU A 177 -22.10 48.33 6.24
N LEU A 178 -22.31 48.02 4.95
CA LEU A 178 -21.71 48.76 3.83
C LEU A 178 -22.25 50.19 3.62
N HIS A 179 -23.45 50.51 4.13
CA HIS A 179 -23.97 51.89 4.08
C HIS A 179 -23.30 52.80 5.11
N ARG A 180 -22.60 52.24 6.11
CA ARG A 180 -21.66 52.96 6.97
C ARG A 180 -20.25 52.67 6.46
N GLY A 181 -19.45 53.68 6.11
CA GLY A 181 -18.14 53.49 5.43
C GLY A 181 -17.20 52.44 6.05
N ARG A 182 -17.32 52.17 7.36
CA ARG A 182 -16.56 51.14 8.10
C ARG A 182 -16.83 49.70 7.64
N GLY A 183 -18.04 49.33 7.22
CA GLY A 183 -18.32 47.97 6.76
C GLY A 183 -17.69 47.64 5.40
N LYS A 184 -17.54 48.66 4.52
CA LYS A 184 -16.81 48.51 3.26
C LYS A 184 -15.33 48.24 3.52
N ALA A 185 -14.73 49.00 4.44
CA ALA A 185 -13.34 48.82 4.83
C ALA A 185 -13.10 47.41 5.41
N ILE A 186 -13.97 46.91 6.29
CA ILE A 186 -13.82 45.56 6.87
C ILE A 186 -13.94 44.46 5.79
N ALA A 187 -14.94 44.54 4.91
CA ALA A 187 -15.08 43.57 3.84
C ALA A 187 -13.90 43.61 2.86
N LEU A 188 -13.43 44.81 2.51
CA LEU A 188 -12.27 45.01 1.64
C LEU A 188 -10.99 44.48 2.30
N ILE A 189 -10.79 44.72 3.60
CA ILE A 189 -9.65 44.18 4.38
C ILE A 189 -9.71 42.66 4.37
N ILE A 190 -10.83 42.02 4.71
CA ILE A 190 -10.91 40.55 4.71
C ILE A 190 -10.68 39.98 3.30
N THR A 191 -11.20 40.63 2.26
CA THR A 191 -10.99 40.24 0.87
C THR A 191 -9.53 40.43 0.44
N ALA A 192 -8.88 41.52 0.86
CA ALA A 192 -7.48 41.82 0.59
C ALA A 192 -6.52 40.91 1.38
N LEU A 193 -6.97 40.38 2.52
CA LEU A 193 -6.25 39.36 3.29
C LEU A 193 -6.43 37.94 2.71
N PHE A 194 -7.41 37.72 1.84
CA PHE A 194 -7.60 36.44 1.15
C PHE A 194 -6.40 36.05 0.24
N PRO A 195 -5.78 36.97 -0.52
CA PRO A 195 -4.48 36.74 -1.15
C PRO A 195 -3.35 36.36 -0.19
N ILE A 196 -3.35 36.86 1.05
CA ILE A 196 -2.36 36.45 2.08
C ILE A 196 -2.64 35.00 2.53
N PHE A 197 -3.92 34.61 2.56
CA PHE A 197 -4.33 33.22 2.77
C PHE A 197 -3.85 32.31 1.63
N LEU A 198 -4.02 32.75 0.37
CA LEU A 198 -3.46 32.10 -0.82
C LEU A 198 -1.93 32.18 -0.88
N HIS A 199 -1.30 33.12 -0.15
CA HIS A 199 0.15 33.20 -0.08
C HIS A 199 0.77 31.96 0.59
N GLY A 200 0.03 31.29 1.50
CA GLY A 200 0.41 29.97 2.00
C GLY A 200 0.52 28.93 0.87
N PHE A 201 -0.35 29.02 -0.14
CA PHE A 201 -0.29 28.23 -1.36
C PHE A 201 0.90 28.65 -2.26
N ASN A 202 1.17 29.95 -2.36
CA ASN A 202 2.38 30.46 -3.04
C ASN A 202 3.67 30.01 -2.37
N ARG A 203 3.68 29.80 -1.04
CA ARG A 203 4.84 29.25 -0.32
C ARG A 203 5.13 27.81 -0.75
N LEU A 204 4.09 27.03 -1.06
CA LEU A 204 4.22 25.70 -1.66
C LEU A 204 4.78 25.80 -3.10
N ILE A 205 4.27 26.72 -3.92
CA ILE A 205 4.75 26.96 -5.29
C ILE A 205 6.22 27.44 -5.32
N ARG A 206 6.65 28.16 -4.28
CA ARG A 206 8.02 28.64 -4.09
C ARG A 206 8.93 27.63 -3.38
N HIS A 207 8.40 26.49 -2.93
CA HIS A 207 9.20 25.48 -2.25
C HIS A 207 10.32 25.01 -3.19
N PRO A 208 11.57 24.86 -2.73
CA PRO A 208 12.69 24.47 -3.59
C PRO A 208 12.38 23.22 -4.40
N MET A 209 11.76 22.19 -3.81
CA MET A 209 11.36 20.98 -4.55
C MET A 209 10.31 21.23 -5.63
N VAL A 210 9.37 22.17 -5.43
CA VAL A 210 8.36 22.50 -6.46
C VAL A 210 8.98 23.36 -7.54
N LYS A 211 9.85 24.31 -7.17
CA LYS A 211 10.63 25.07 -8.15
C LYS A 211 11.50 24.13 -8.97
N THR A 212 12.26 23.25 -8.33
CA THR A 212 13.01 22.16 -8.96
C THR A 212 12.09 21.32 -9.83
N ALA A 213 10.99 20.75 -9.36
CA ALA A 213 10.08 19.98 -10.22
C ALA A 213 9.55 20.77 -11.44
N ARG A 214 9.38 22.10 -11.34
CA ARG A 214 8.97 22.97 -12.45
C ARG A 214 10.10 23.36 -13.39
N THR A 215 11.34 23.44 -12.89
CA THR A 215 12.52 23.90 -13.65
C THR A 215 13.45 22.77 -14.07
N THR A 216 13.34 21.61 -13.43
CA THR A 216 13.91 20.34 -13.87
C THR A 216 13.18 20.05 -15.15
N TRP A 217 13.79 20.46 -16.26
CA TRP A 217 13.54 19.83 -17.53
C TRP A 217 13.62 18.34 -17.28
N GLY A 218 12.47 17.66 -17.33
CA GLY A 218 12.46 16.20 -17.39
C GLY A 218 13.44 15.84 -18.49
N VAL A 219 14.39 14.95 -18.19
CA VAL A 219 15.19 14.29 -19.22
C VAL A 219 14.24 13.97 -20.36
N SER A 220 14.60 14.30 -21.59
CA SER A 220 13.79 14.08 -22.78
C SER A 220 13.70 12.59 -23.11
N TRP A 221 13.21 11.77 -22.17
CA TRP A 221 12.58 10.49 -22.46
C TRP A 221 11.59 10.83 -23.57
N GLY A 222 11.79 10.27 -24.77
CA GLY A 222 11.14 10.71 -25.99
C GLY A 222 9.68 11.06 -25.77
N LEU A 223 9.38 12.36 -25.60
CA LEU A 223 8.02 12.92 -25.58
C LEU A 223 7.45 12.93 -27.00
N ASP A 224 7.91 11.99 -27.81
CA ASP A 224 7.38 11.73 -29.13
C ASP A 224 5.96 11.23 -28.93
N LYS A 225 5.01 12.06 -29.38
CA LYS A 225 3.59 11.80 -29.24
C LYS A 225 3.20 10.46 -29.85
N ASP A 226 3.86 10.06 -30.93
CA ASP A 226 3.56 8.80 -31.62
C ASP A 226 4.03 7.60 -30.78
N GLU A 227 5.20 7.72 -30.14
CA GLU A 227 5.71 6.75 -29.17
C GLU A 227 4.82 6.64 -27.92
N MET A 228 4.24 7.76 -27.47
CA MET A 228 3.28 7.79 -26.36
C MET A 228 1.97 7.06 -26.69
N VAL A 229 1.42 7.26 -27.90
CA VAL A 229 0.19 6.59 -28.34
C VAL A 229 0.43 5.09 -28.47
N HIS A 230 1.58 4.68 -29.00
CA HIS A 230 1.90 3.26 -29.17
C HIS A 230 1.99 2.49 -27.84
N ARG A 231 2.38 3.16 -26.75
CA ARG A 231 2.58 2.55 -25.43
C ARG A 231 1.41 2.79 -24.47
N GLN A 232 0.34 3.43 -24.94
CA GLN A 232 -0.78 3.78 -24.07
C GLN A 232 -1.43 2.54 -23.47
N GLY A 233 -1.59 2.54 -22.15
CA GLY A 233 -2.20 1.43 -21.42
C GLY A 233 -1.27 0.24 -21.17
N SER A 234 -0.01 0.30 -21.60
CA SER A 234 1.00 -0.71 -21.28
C SER A 234 1.47 -0.61 -19.83
N VAL A 235 1.98 -1.72 -19.31
CA VAL A 235 2.47 -1.88 -17.94
C VAL A 235 4.00 -1.86 -17.91
N PHE A 236 4.57 -0.93 -17.14
CA PHE A 236 6.00 -0.71 -17.01
C PHE A 236 6.52 -1.15 -15.65
N LEU A 237 7.55 -2.01 -15.64
CA LEU A 237 8.44 -2.19 -14.50
C LEU A 237 9.60 -1.21 -14.64
N SER A 238 9.48 -0.02 -14.05
CA SER A 238 10.41 1.08 -14.25
C SER A 238 11.07 1.55 -12.95
N ALA A 239 12.34 1.92 -13.04
CA ALA A 239 13.06 2.67 -12.01
C ALA A 239 12.88 4.19 -12.12
N HIS A 240 12.06 4.66 -13.07
CA HIS A 240 11.86 6.08 -13.37
C HIS A 240 10.49 6.52 -12.88
N GLU A 241 10.43 7.00 -11.64
CA GLU A 241 9.20 7.43 -10.95
C GLU A 241 8.37 8.44 -11.74
N ALA A 242 9.06 9.34 -12.45
CA ALA A 242 8.42 10.39 -13.22
C ALA A 242 7.76 9.89 -14.52
N LEU A 243 7.94 8.62 -14.90
CA LEU A 243 7.42 8.06 -16.16
C LEU A 243 5.91 8.30 -16.29
N THR A 244 5.12 8.01 -15.26
CA THR A 244 3.66 8.17 -15.29
C THR A 244 3.20 9.62 -15.22
N ALA A 245 4.09 10.56 -14.88
CA ALA A 245 3.76 11.99 -14.97
C ALA A 245 3.76 12.47 -16.43
N PHE A 246 4.44 11.76 -17.34
CA PHE A 246 4.61 12.14 -18.74
C PHE A 246 3.92 11.17 -19.71
N TYR A 247 3.82 9.88 -19.37
CA TYR A 247 3.26 8.84 -20.23
C TYR A 247 1.95 8.26 -19.65
N PRO A 248 0.92 8.03 -20.49
CA PRO A 248 -0.33 7.39 -20.08
C PRO A 248 -0.17 5.86 -19.97
N VAL A 249 0.79 5.44 -19.13
CA VAL A 249 1.17 4.05 -18.87
C VAL A 249 0.85 3.67 -17.43
N TYR A 250 0.79 2.37 -17.14
CA TYR A 250 0.63 1.87 -15.79
C TYR A 250 2.00 1.47 -15.24
N ASN A 251 2.31 1.85 -14.00
CA ASN A 251 3.46 1.28 -13.29
C ASN A 251 3.06 -0.07 -12.70
N PHE A 252 3.85 -1.11 -12.98
CA PHE A 252 3.67 -2.43 -12.37
C PHE A 252 3.67 -2.33 -10.84
N ILE A 253 4.57 -1.52 -10.29
CA ILE A 253 4.62 -1.20 -8.86
C ILE A 253 4.89 0.29 -8.70
N ALA A 254 4.09 0.98 -7.88
CA ALA A 254 4.36 2.37 -7.54
C ALA A 254 5.64 2.45 -6.71
N HIS A 255 6.56 3.37 -7.01
CA HIS A 255 7.85 3.44 -6.32
C HIS A 255 7.74 3.47 -4.79
N ASN A 256 6.74 4.13 -4.22
CA ASN A 256 6.54 4.18 -2.78
C ASN A 256 5.23 3.49 -2.40
N GLN A 257 5.30 2.59 -1.41
CA GLN A 257 4.14 1.84 -0.93
C GLN A 257 2.97 2.72 -0.47
N HIS A 258 3.24 3.94 -0.01
CA HIS A 258 2.22 4.88 0.47
C HIS A 258 1.44 5.57 -0.66
N TYR A 259 1.98 5.58 -1.88
CA TYR A 259 1.25 6.07 -3.06
C TYR A 259 0.47 4.96 -3.77
N ALA A 260 0.62 3.72 -3.30
CA ALA A 260 -0.04 2.58 -3.88
C ALA A 260 -1.51 2.51 -3.42
N HIS A 261 -2.42 2.17 -4.34
CA HIS A 261 -3.80 1.86 -4.00
C HIS A 261 -3.85 0.51 -3.27
N PRO A 262 -4.74 0.28 -2.30
CA PRO A 262 -4.69 -0.96 -1.52
C PRO A 262 -4.92 -2.26 -2.35
N ALA A 263 -5.66 -2.16 -3.46
CA ALA A 263 -5.83 -3.26 -4.43
C ALA A 263 -4.59 -3.57 -5.28
N SER A 264 -3.60 -2.65 -5.31
CA SER A 264 -2.35 -2.86 -6.05
C SER A 264 -1.48 -3.96 -5.44
N ARG A 265 -1.71 -4.30 -4.16
CA ARG A 265 -0.97 -5.34 -3.43
C ARG A 265 0.54 -5.08 -3.47
N HIS A 266 0.92 -3.84 -3.13
CA HIS A 266 2.29 -3.35 -3.28
C HIS A 266 3.34 -4.27 -2.64
N ILE A 267 3.17 -4.69 -1.39
CA ILE A 267 4.14 -5.59 -0.74
C ILE A 267 4.23 -6.93 -1.46
N GLN A 268 3.13 -7.49 -1.94
CA GLN A 268 3.15 -8.75 -2.68
C GLN A 268 3.92 -8.60 -4.02
N ARG A 269 3.70 -7.50 -4.75
CA ARG A 269 4.47 -7.18 -5.95
C ARG A 269 5.95 -6.94 -5.65
N PHE A 270 6.24 -6.29 -4.52
CA PHE A 270 7.61 -6.09 -4.06
C PHE A 270 8.28 -7.43 -3.75
N ARG A 271 7.63 -8.32 -3.00
CA ARG A 271 8.12 -9.68 -2.70
C ARG A 271 8.36 -10.49 -3.98
N PHE A 272 7.44 -10.42 -4.93
CA PHE A 272 7.59 -11.03 -6.25
C PHE A 272 8.86 -10.53 -6.96
N LEU A 273 9.05 -9.21 -7.04
CA LEU A 273 10.23 -8.61 -7.66
C LEU A 273 11.53 -8.90 -6.90
N HIS A 274 11.47 -9.01 -5.58
CA HIS A 274 12.58 -9.43 -4.75
C HIS A 274 12.95 -10.89 -5.03
N ASN A 275 11.98 -11.81 -5.04
CA ASN A 275 12.23 -13.22 -5.39
C ASN A 275 12.76 -13.37 -6.81
N LEU A 276 12.32 -12.53 -7.75
CA LEU A 276 12.80 -12.50 -9.12
C LEU A 276 14.31 -12.17 -9.24
N GLN A 277 14.95 -11.60 -8.22
CA GLN A 277 16.38 -11.28 -8.28
C GLN A 277 17.29 -12.53 -8.33
N VAL A 278 16.80 -13.70 -7.91
CA VAL A 278 17.61 -14.94 -7.92
C VAL A 278 17.78 -15.50 -9.31
N THR A 279 16.87 -15.20 -10.24
CA THR A 279 17.02 -15.68 -11.60
C THR A 279 18.07 -14.85 -12.33
N GLN A 280 19.02 -15.58 -12.92
CA GLN A 280 19.98 -15.02 -13.88
C GLN A 280 19.61 -15.41 -15.32
N GLU A 281 18.58 -16.23 -15.48
CA GLU A 281 18.18 -16.81 -16.75
C GLU A 281 17.13 -15.93 -17.44
N PRO A 282 17.36 -15.52 -18.70
CA PRO A 282 16.42 -14.70 -19.45
C PRO A 282 15.02 -15.32 -19.54
N TYR A 283 14.93 -16.64 -19.70
CA TYR A 283 13.66 -17.36 -19.83
C TYR A 283 12.82 -17.25 -18.55
N LEU A 284 13.38 -17.62 -17.39
CA LEU A 284 12.66 -17.54 -16.11
C LEU A 284 12.31 -16.09 -15.75
N PHE A 285 13.19 -15.13 -16.08
CA PHE A 285 12.92 -13.72 -15.86
C PHE A 285 11.74 -13.23 -16.71
N ASN A 286 11.74 -13.50 -18.02
CA ASN A 286 10.64 -13.16 -18.92
C ASN A 286 9.34 -13.87 -18.52
N LEU A 287 9.39 -15.17 -18.21
CA LEU A 287 8.24 -15.96 -17.76
C LEU A 287 7.56 -15.35 -16.55
N ALA A 288 8.34 -14.91 -15.57
CA ALA A 288 7.81 -14.26 -14.40
C ALA A 288 7.17 -12.90 -14.74
N LEU A 289 7.84 -12.08 -15.56
CA LEU A 289 7.30 -10.77 -15.97
C LEU A 289 6.00 -10.90 -16.78
N THR A 290 5.87 -11.91 -17.63
CA THR A 290 4.70 -12.13 -18.51
C THR A 290 3.54 -12.81 -17.81
N HIS A 291 3.81 -13.82 -16.96
CA HIS A 291 2.79 -14.70 -16.38
C HIS A 291 2.68 -14.59 -14.86
N ASN A 292 2.84 -13.39 -14.29
CA ASN A 292 2.57 -13.17 -12.88
C ASN A 292 1.07 -12.93 -12.60
N ARG A 293 0.62 -13.25 -11.39
CA ARG A 293 -0.78 -13.10 -10.97
C ARG A 293 -1.24 -11.64 -10.74
N PHE A 294 -0.35 -10.67 -10.85
CA PHE A 294 -0.63 -9.28 -10.51
C PHE A 294 -0.99 -8.44 -11.73
N ASP A 295 -0.10 -8.41 -12.72
CA ASP A 295 -0.30 -7.82 -14.05
C ASP A 295 0.88 -8.19 -14.97
N HIS A 296 0.63 -8.51 -16.23
CA HIS A 296 1.71 -8.68 -17.20
C HIS A 296 2.58 -7.41 -17.30
N VAL A 297 3.89 -7.57 -17.45
CA VAL A 297 4.82 -6.45 -17.67
C VAL A 297 5.17 -6.40 -19.15
N ASP A 298 4.77 -5.33 -19.82
CA ASP A 298 5.06 -5.09 -21.24
C ASP A 298 6.48 -4.52 -21.44
N PHE A 299 6.92 -3.68 -20.50
CA PHE A 299 8.19 -2.99 -20.61
C PHE A 299 8.98 -3.06 -19.31
N PHE A 300 10.25 -3.45 -19.42
CA PHE A 300 11.23 -3.40 -18.36
C PHE A 300 12.19 -2.23 -18.59
N MET A 301 12.28 -1.33 -17.62
CA MET A 301 13.01 -0.07 -17.73
C MET A 301 13.83 0.23 -16.46
N PRO A 302 14.92 -0.54 -16.23
CA PRO A 302 15.77 -0.36 -15.06
C PRO A 302 16.73 0.83 -15.19
N ARG A 303 17.25 1.31 -14.06
CA ARG A 303 18.48 2.11 -14.03
C ARG A 303 19.68 1.19 -14.13
N LYS A 304 20.74 1.60 -14.81
CA LYS A 304 22.03 0.90 -14.76
C LYS A 304 22.88 1.49 -13.65
N LYS A 305 23.29 0.67 -12.69
CA LYS A 305 24.18 1.07 -11.59
C LYS A 305 25.12 -0.09 -11.25
N ASP A 306 26.42 0.19 -11.16
CA ASP A 306 27.44 -0.78 -10.76
C ASP A 306 27.40 -2.11 -11.54
N GLY A 307 27.15 -2.02 -12.86
CA GLY A 307 27.07 -3.20 -13.74
C GLY A 307 25.82 -4.06 -13.52
N ARG A 308 24.80 -3.55 -12.82
CA ARG A 308 23.53 -4.21 -12.57
C ARG A 308 22.35 -3.35 -13.03
N PHE A 309 21.23 -4.01 -13.30
CA PHE A 309 19.95 -3.33 -13.48
C PHE A 309 19.28 -3.15 -12.15
N GLN A 310 18.86 -1.93 -11.84
CA GLN A 310 18.31 -1.56 -10.54
C GLN A 310 16.90 -1.00 -10.70
N ILE A 311 15.99 -1.50 -9.86
CA ILE A 311 14.67 -0.95 -9.60
C ILE A 311 14.65 -0.49 -8.13
N LEU A 312 14.35 0.78 -7.88
CA LEU A 312 14.28 1.34 -6.53
C LEU A 312 12.84 1.31 -6.02
N GLN A 313 12.63 0.81 -4.81
CA GLN A 313 11.33 0.77 -4.15
C GLN A 313 11.44 1.36 -2.75
N GLY A 314 10.66 2.39 -2.48
CA GLY A 314 10.49 3.00 -1.16
C GLY A 314 9.50 2.20 -0.32
N LEU A 315 10.01 1.52 0.69
CA LEU A 315 9.23 0.87 1.73
C LEU A 315 9.10 1.81 2.95
N SER A 316 8.01 1.68 3.70
CA SER A 316 7.90 2.38 4.99
C SER A 316 8.90 1.79 5.95
N ASN A 317 9.70 2.59 6.66
CA ASN A 317 10.67 2.10 7.63
C ASN A 317 10.58 2.83 8.97
N TYR A 318 9.39 2.90 9.56
CA TYR A 318 9.17 3.66 10.80
C TYR A 318 10.18 3.28 11.92
N PRO A 319 10.80 4.26 12.63
CA PRO A 319 10.53 5.71 12.60
C PRO A 319 11.18 6.48 11.43
N ASP A 320 12.09 5.85 10.68
CA ASP A 320 12.69 6.44 9.50
C ASP A 320 11.63 6.52 8.39
N ARG A 321 11.35 7.73 7.91
CA ARG A 321 10.14 8.00 7.10
C ARG A 321 10.01 7.14 5.84
N TYR A 322 11.12 6.60 5.33
CA TYR A 322 11.18 5.68 4.20
C TYR A 322 12.56 5.00 4.15
N ALA A 323 12.61 3.77 3.65
CA ALA A 323 13.84 3.11 3.22
C ALA A 323 13.74 2.78 1.73
N ASP A 324 14.71 3.24 0.95
CA ASP A 324 14.81 2.87 -0.46
C ASP A 324 15.53 1.53 -0.56
N GLN A 325 14.80 0.49 -0.98
CA GLN A 325 15.37 -0.82 -1.27
C GLN A 325 15.68 -0.95 -2.76
N ALA A 326 16.92 -1.31 -3.05
CA ALA A 326 17.40 -1.53 -4.40
C ALA A 326 17.25 -2.98 -4.82
N LEU A 327 16.33 -3.26 -5.73
CA LEU A 327 16.20 -4.55 -6.40
C LEU A 327 17.16 -4.57 -7.58
N ASN A 328 18.24 -5.33 -7.42
CA ASN A 328 19.30 -5.46 -8.40
C ASN A 328 19.17 -6.78 -9.17
N TYR A 329 19.21 -6.69 -10.50
CA TYR A 329 19.12 -7.79 -11.45
C TYR A 329 20.41 -7.88 -12.27
N ASN A 330 20.81 -9.10 -12.61
CA ASN A 330 21.94 -9.34 -13.50
C ASN A 330 21.63 -8.77 -14.89
N MET A 331 22.59 -8.12 -15.56
CA MET A 331 22.38 -7.64 -16.93
C MET A 331 22.13 -8.77 -17.93
N ALA A 332 22.54 -10.00 -17.61
CA ALA A 332 22.30 -11.17 -18.44
C ALA A 332 20.81 -11.49 -18.63
N VAL A 333 19.91 -11.07 -17.73
CA VAL A 333 18.46 -11.44 -17.82
C VAL A 333 17.76 -10.92 -19.07
N ILE A 334 18.36 -9.96 -19.80
CA ILE A 334 17.86 -9.41 -21.06
C ILE A 334 18.73 -9.79 -22.27
N SER A 335 19.66 -10.75 -22.12
CA SER A 335 20.61 -11.08 -23.19
C SER A 335 19.95 -11.78 -24.37
N ASP A 336 18.81 -12.42 -24.16
CA ASP A 336 18.06 -13.12 -25.20
C ASP A 336 17.12 -12.17 -25.93
N THR A 337 17.49 -11.84 -27.17
CA THR A 337 16.71 -10.91 -28.02
C THR A 337 15.37 -11.47 -28.49
N THR A 338 15.14 -12.79 -28.35
CA THR A 338 13.85 -13.41 -28.64
C THR A 338 12.83 -13.22 -27.51
N LEU A 339 13.32 -12.89 -26.31
CA LEU A 339 12.53 -12.62 -25.11
C LEU A 339 12.45 -11.13 -24.77
N PHE A 340 13.47 -10.36 -25.17
CA PHE A 340 13.54 -8.93 -24.90
C PHE A 340 13.99 -8.16 -26.13
N ARG A 341 13.20 -7.16 -26.54
CA ARG A 341 13.60 -6.24 -27.60
C ARG A 341 14.00 -4.90 -27.00
N LYS A 342 15.25 -4.51 -27.20
CA LYS A 342 15.71 -3.17 -26.80
C LYS A 342 15.01 -2.11 -27.66
N GLU A 343 14.34 -1.17 -27.01
CA GLU A 343 13.63 -0.07 -27.65
C GLU A 343 14.49 1.21 -27.64
N LYS A 344 14.01 2.24 -28.34
CA LYS A 344 14.62 3.57 -28.29
C LYS A 344 14.48 4.15 -26.88
N GLY A 345 15.59 4.68 -26.34
CA GLY A 345 15.65 5.24 -24.99
C GLY A 345 16.76 4.61 -24.15
N GLU A 346 16.96 5.16 -22.96
CA GLU A 346 17.94 4.62 -22.02
C GLU A 346 17.36 3.39 -21.32
N HIS A 347 17.98 2.22 -21.55
CA HIS A 347 17.65 0.96 -20.88
C HIS A 347 16.16 0.57 -20.92
N LEU A 348 15.47 0.85 -22.03
CA LEU A 348 14.09 0.41 -22.25
C LEU A 348 14.05 -0.90 -23.03
N TYR A 349 13.36 -1.90 -22.50
CA TYR A 349 13.24 -3.23 -23.10
C TYR A 349 11.77 -3.63 -23.15
N CYS A 350 11.27 -3.94 -24.35
CA CYS A 350 9.98 -4.58 -24.55
C CYS A 350 10.09 -6.06 -24.17
N VAL A 351 9.18 -6.52 -23.33
CA VAL A 351 9.06 -7.92 -22.90
C VAL A 351 8.21 -8.64 -23.95
N LEU A 352 8.82 -9.61 -24.62
CA LEU A 352 8.17 -10.35 -25.70
C LEU A 352 7.44 -11.57 -25.13
N ASP A 353 6.36 -11.98 -25.82
CA ASP A 353 5.65 -13.20 -25.49
C ASP A 353 6.54 -14.44 -25.71
N LEU A 354 6.36 -15.43 -24.85
CA LEU A 354 7.04 -16.71 -24.87
C LEU A 354 6.45 -17.58 -25.99
N GLY A 355 6.84 -17.30 -27.24
CA GLY A 355 6.27 -17.93 -28.44
C GLY A 355 6.76 -19.34 -28.80
N LYS A 356 7.84 -19.84 -28.19
CA LYS A 356 8.51 -21.12 -28.56
C LYS A 356 8.28 -22.25 -27.55
N ASP A 357 8.46 -23.51 -27.97
CA ASP A 357 8.47 -24.65 -27.03
C ASP A 357 9.64 -24.49 -26.05
N ILE A 358 9.41 -24.85 -24.80
CA ILE A 358 10.35 -24.73 -23.68
C ILE A 358 11.71 -25.37 -23.96
N LYS A 359 11.72 -26.37 -24.85
CA LYS A 359 12.90 -27.11 -25.29
C LYS A 359 13.93 -26.24 -26.02
N GLU A 360 13.53 -25.08 -26.53
CA GLU A 360 14.44 -24.16 -27.20
C GLU A 360 15.24 -23.29 -26.21
N TYR A 361 14.88 -23.28 -24.93
CA TYR A 361 15.49 -22.44 -23.89
C TYR A 361 16.35 -23.22 -22.89
N HIS A 362 16.93 -24.35 -23.30
CA HIS A 362 17.87 -25.13 -22.48
C HIS A 362 19.20 -24.40 -22.28
N GLY A 363 19.18 -23.37 -21.43
CA GLY A 363 20.35 -22.76 -20.80
C GLY A 363 20.75 -23.55 -19.56
N ARG A 364 22.04 -23.48 -19.20
CA ARG A 364 22.66 -24.19 -18.08
C ARG A 364 21.76 -24.11 -16.84
N THR A 365 21.26 -25.24 -16.36
CA THR A 365 20.78 -25.37 -14.98
C THR A 365 21.94 -24.94 -14.10
N SER A 366 21.95 -23.68 -13.70
CA SER A 366 22.91 -23.15 -12.75
C SER A 366 22.85 -24.00 -11.50
N GLU A 367 23.97 -24.06 -10.78
CA GLU A 367 24.03 -24.52 -9.40
C GLU A 367 23.20 -23.56 -8.54
N TYR A 368 21.87 -23.67 -8.61
CA TYR A 368 21.00 -23.01 -7.66
C TYR A 368 21.20 -23.70 -6.32
N ASP A 369 21.53 -22.91 -5.29
CA ASP A 369 21.51 -23.43 -3.94
C ASP A 369 20.06 -23.63 -3.46
N LEU A 370 19.89 -24.22 -2.27
CA LEU A 370 18.57 -24.50 -1.72
C LEU A 370 17.78 -23.20 -1.44
N VAL A 371 18.44 -22.09 -1.17
CA VAL A 371 17.81 -20.79 -0.92
C VAL A 371 17.28 -20.19 -2.22
N ASP A 372 18.04 -20.26 -3.30
CA ASP A 372 17.63 -19.82 -4.63
C ASP A 372 16.46 -20.66 -5.14
N LEU A 373 16.53 -22.00 -5.01
CA LEU A 373 15.43 -22.88 -5.36
C LEU A 373 14.17 -22.58 -4.53
N THR A 374 14.33 -22.28 -3.24
CA THR A 374 13.23 -21.85 -2.35
C THR A 374 12.57 -20.58 -2.89
N ARG A 375 13.37 -19.58 -3.27
CA ARG A 375 12.87 -18.32 -3.81
C ARG A 375 12.25 -18.48 -5.20
N LEU A 376 12.79 -19.34 -6.05
CA LEU A 376 12.18 -19.71 -7.33
C LEU A 376 10.83 -20.41 -7.12
N ARG A 377 10.71 -21.25 -6.10
CA ARG A 377 9.45 -21.88 -5.75
C ARG A 377 8.41 -20.87 -5.25
N MET A 378 8.83 -19.89 -4.44
CA MET A 378 7.96 -18.78 -4.04
C MET A 378 7.54 -17.94 -5.25
N LEU A 379 8.47 -17.66 -6.17
CA LEU A 379 8.18 -16.97 -7.44
C LEU A 379 7.14 -17.73 -8.26
N ARG A 380 7.25 -19.06 -8.35
CA ARG A 380 6.27 -19.94 -8.99
C ARG A 380 4.86 -19.77 -8.41
N ASP A 381 4.73 -19.69 -7.10
CA ASP A 381 3.43 -19.53 -6.43
C ASP A 381 2.81 -18.13 -6.66
N ASP A 382 3.61 -17.15 -7.13
CA ASP A 382 3.16 -15.84 -7.59
C ASP A 382 2.80 -15.79 -9.09
N LEU A 383 2.98 -16.89 -9.83
CA LEU A 383 2.60 -16.98 -11.24
C LEU A 383 1.12 -17.34 -11.43
N ASP A 384 0.57 -16.97 -12.59
CA ASP A 384 -0.70 -17.49 -13.07
C ASP A 384 -0.61 -18.99 -13.41
N SER A 385 -1.73 -19.64 -13.72
CA SER A 385 -1.74 -21.08 -14.02
C SER A 385 -0.85 -21.46 -15.20
N THR A 386 -0.73 -20.60 -16.21
CA THR A 386 0.11 -20.83 -17.39
C THR A 386 1.59 -20.71 -17.02
N GLY A 387 1.95 -19.68 -16.27
CA GLY A 387 3.29 -19.44 -15.74
C GLY A 387 3.75 -20.58 -14.84
N GLN A 388 2.88 -21.06 -13.95
CA GLN A 388 3.14 -22.24 -13.11
C GLN A 388 3.43 -23.46 -13.98
N ILE A 389 2.54 -23.84 -14.90
CA ILE A 389 2.75 -25.03 -15.76
C ILE A 389 4.07 -24.94 -16.54
N ARG A 390 4.40 -23.76 -17.08
CA ARG A 390 5.65 -23.56 -17.83
C ARG A 390 6.87 -23.65 -16.92
N MET A 391 6.83 -23.00 -15.75
CA MET A 391 7.92 -23.09 -14.78
C MET A 391 8.09 -24.52 -14.27
N ASP A 392 6.99 -25.23 -14.04
CA ASP A 392 6.96 -26.64 -13.65
C ASP A 392 7.58 -27.56 -14.70
N LYS A 393 7.30 -27.31 -15.98
CA LYS A 393 7.94 -28.04 -17.08
C LYS A 393 9.44 -27.71 -17.20
N TYR A 394 9.84 -26.46 -16.92
CA TYR A 394 11.24 -26.01 -16.98
C TYR A 394 12.08 -26.59 -15.83
N MET A 395 11.55 -26.46 -14.61
CA MET A 395 12.23 -26.75 -13.35
C MET A 395 11.92 -28.14 -12.81
N GLY A 396 11.02 -28.90 -13.45
CA GLY A 396 10.53 -30.19 -12.97
C GLY A 396 11.60 -31.15 -12.42
N PRO A 397 12.76 -31.32 -13.09
CA PRO A 397 13.84 -32.15 -12.57
C PRO A 397 14.43 -31.67 -11.22
N LEU A 398 14.42 -30.37 -10.95
CA LEU A 398 14.97 -29.78 -9.73
C LEU A 398 13.99 -29.85 -8.55
N TRP A 399 12.68 -29.88 -8.83
CA TRP A 399 11.65 -29.89 -7.79
C TRP A 399 11.17 -31.27 -7.36
N SER A 400 11.49 -32.32 -8.11
CA SER A 400 10.97 -33.69 -7.88
C SER A 400 11.23 -34.22 -6.46
N ASN A 401 12.24 -33.69 -5.77
CA ASN A 401 12.63 -34.08 -4.41
C ASN A 401 12.02 -33.19 -3.30
N TRP A 402 11.23 -32.17 -3.65
CA TRP A 402 10.70 -31.20 -2.69
C TRP A 402 9.37 -31.68 -2.11
N CYS A 403 9.27 -31.69 -0.78
CA CYS A 403 8.01 -31.91 -0.08
C CYS A 403 7.55 -30.61 0.59
N TYR A 404 6.25 -30.31 0.47
CA TYR A 404 5.64 -29.18 1.17
C TYR A 404 5.37 -29.55 2.63
N LEU A 405 5.81 -28.68 3.53
CA LEU A 405 5.19 -28.62 4.85
C LEU A 405 3.87 -27.86 4.65
N THR A 406 2.74 -28.54 4.91
CA THR A 406 1.40 -27.99 4.72
C THR A 406 1.36 -26.55 5.25
N PRO A 407 0.99 -25.54 4.45
CA PRO A 407 0.88 -24.18 4.96
C PRO A 407 -0.05 -24.17 6.18
N SER A 408 0.33 -23.47 7.25
CA SER A 408 -0.59 -23.29 8.38
C SER A 408 -1.89 -22.67 7.89
N ASP A 409 -3.04 -23.03 8.47
CA ASP A 409 -4.39 -22.59 8.08
C ASP A 409 -4.66 -21.07 8.25
N GLY A 410 -3.64 -20.21 8.17
CA GLY A 410 -3.71 -18.75 8.21
C GLY A 410 -2.34 -18.11 7.98
N SER A 411 -2.32 -16.80 7.70
CA SER A 411 -1.09 -16.00 7.69
C SER A 411 -0.49 -16.03 9.09
N THR A 412 0.58 -16.79 9.26
CA THR A 412 1.23 -16.95 10.55
C THR A 412 2.21 -15.82 10.79
N ASN A 413 1.69 -14.80 11.48
CA ASN A 413 2.45 -13.62 11.87
C ASN A 413 3.03 -13.81 13.28
N PHE A 414 4.34 -13.68 13.43
CA PHE A 414 5.00 -13.56 14.72
C PHE A 414 5.00 -12.10 15.16
N ASP A 415 4.26 -11.78 16.21
CA ASP A 415 4.19 -10.42 16.80
C ASP A 415 3.79 -9.32 15.79
N ASN A 416 3.15 -9.68 14.67
CA ASN A 416 2.92 -8.82 13.50
C ASN A 416 4.19 -8.25 12.84
N ARG A 417 5.38 -8.75 13.20
CA ARG A 417 6.68 -8.30 12.69
C ARG A 417 7.32 -9.26 11.70
N ILE A 418 6.99 -10.54 11.77
CA ILE A 418 7.47 -11.57 10.84
C ILE A 418 6.28 -12.33 10.30
N GLU A 419 6.22 -12.48 8.98
CA GLU A 419 5.23 -13.33 8.31
C GLU A 419 5.95 -14.55 7.76
N LEU A 420 5.56 -15.76 8.19
CA LEU A 420 6.04 -16.98 7.54
C LEU A 420 5.40 -17.07 6.15
N LEU A 421 6.23 -16.96 5.11
CA LEU A 421 5.79 -17.01 3.72
C LEU A 421 5.63 -18.43 3.22
N ASN A 422 6.60 -19.28 3.54
CA ASN A 422 6.62 -20.66 3.07
C ASN A 422 7.50 -21.54 3.95
N ALA A 423 7.22 -22.85 3.94
CA ALA A 423 7.98 -23.85 4.67
C ALA A 423 8.14 -25.10 3.79
N PHE A 424 9.38 -25.51 3.57
CA PHE A 424 9.73 -26.64 2.73
C PHE A 424 10.52 -27.67 3.53
N SER A 425 10.38 -28.93 3.14
CA SER A 425 11.23 -30.01 3.61
C SER A 425 11.77 -30.79 2.42
N ILE A 426 13.06 -31.11 2.45
CA ILE A 426 13.73 -31.90 1.43
C ILE A 426 14.39 -33.07 2.12
N SER A 427 14.08 -34.29 1.68
CA SER A 427 14.78 -35.48 2.15
C SER A 427 16.07 -35.66 1.36
N ARG A 428 17.19 -35.81 2.05
CA ARG A 428 18.49 -36.07 1.46
C ARG A 428 19.24 -37.10 2.29
N ASN A 429 19.33 -38.32 1.78
CA ASN A 429 19.94 -39.45 2.48
C ASN A 429 19.27 -39.64 3.87
N ASP A 430 20.07 -39.68 4.93
CA ASP A 430 19.62 -39.87 6.31
C ASP A 430 19.24 -38.55 7.01
N SER A 431 18.91 -37.51 6.24
CA SER A 431 18.64 -36.17 6.78
C SER A 431 17.45 -35.48 6.13
N LEU A 432 16.79 -34.64 6.91
CA LEU A 432 15.72 -33.75 6.49
C LEU A 432 16.23 -32.31 6.54
N HIS A 433 16.21 -31.63 5.39
CA HIS A 433 16.52 -30.21 5.28
C HIS A 433 15.21 -29.42 5.30
N PHE A 434 15.05 -28.55 6.30
CA PHE A 434 13.94 -27.63 6.38
C PHE A 434 14.36 -26.25 5.94
N LEU A 435 13.50 -25.61 5.12
CA LEU A 435 13.67 -24.23 4.70
C LEU A 435 12.42 -23.44 5.07
N PHE A 436 12.60 -22.41 5.88
CA PHE A 436 11.53 -21.49 6.28
C PHE A 436 11.83 -20.11 5.71
N ALA A 437 10.92 -19.62 4.87
CA ALA A 437 11.04 -18.29 4.28
C ALA A 437 10.17 -17.31 5.07
N PHE A 438 10.78 -16.25 5.59
CA PHE A 438 10.12 -15.22 6.38
C PHE A 438 10.14 -13.89 5.64
N TYR A 439 9.05 -13.12 5.73
CA TYR A 439 9.03 -11.70 5.40
C TYR A 439 9.12 -10.88 6.68
N VAL A 440 10.03 -9.90 6.67
CA VAL A 440 10.26 -8.99 7.79
C VAL A 440 9.35 -7.77 7.62
N ALA A 441 8.22 -7.78 8.33
CA ALA A 441 7.22 -6.71 8.27
C ALA A 441 7.61 -5.48 9.10
N ASP A 442 8.45 -5.65 10.12
CA ASP A 442 8.93 -4.58 10.99
C ASP A 442 10.35 -4.83 11.50
N GLN A 443 11.06 -3.77 11.88
CA GLN A 443 12.46 -3.86 12.32
C GLN A 443 12.57 -4.48 13.73
N PHE A 444 13.62 -5.29 13.92
CA PHE A 444 13.95 -5.90 15.19
C PHE A 444 15.01 -5.10 15.94
N TYR A 445 14.67 -4.62 17.13
CA TYR A 445 15.64 -3.98 18.04
C TYR A 445 16.32 -4.97 18.99
N GLN A 446 15.85 -6.21 19.02
CA GLN A 446 16.32 -7.26 19.91
C GLN A 446 16.61 -8.52 19.11
N ASP A 447 17.67 -9.21 19.50
CA ASP A 447 18.03 -10.48 18.88
C ASP A 447 17.07 -11.58 19.35
N HIS A 448 16.53 -12.32 18.39
CA HIS A 448 15.64 -13.45 18.65
C HIS A 448 16.34 -14.72 18.18
N ARG A 449 16.29 -15.77 18.99
CA ARG A 449 16.66 -17.12 18.57
C ARG A 449 15.46 -17.78 17.92
N ILE A 450 15.74 -18.55 16.87
CA ILE A 450 14.72 -19.32 16.15
C ILE A 450 14.96 -20.78 16.53
N PHE A 451 13.93 -21.44 17.05
CA PHE A 451 13.99 -22.87 17.36
C PHE A 451 12.96 -23.63 16.54
N LEU A 452 13.39 -24.79 16.01
CA LEU A 452 12.53 -25.82 15.46
C LEU A 452 12.40 -26.95 16.49
N HIS A 453 11.19 -27.17 16.96
CA HIS A 453 10.82 -28.25 17.86
C HIS A 453 10.27 -29.39 17.03
N VAL A 454 10.88 -30.56 17.12
CA VAL A 454 10.49 -31.77 16.38
C VAL A 454 9.94 -32.78 17.36
N TYR A 455 8.69 -33.19 17.16
CA TYR A 455 8.01 -34.21 17.94
C TYR A 455 7.96 -35.49 17.09
N PRO A 456 8.84 -36.47 17.36
CA PRO A 456 8.80 -37.74 16.65
C PRO A 456 7.58 -38.56 17.09
N GLY A 457 6.75 -38.97 16.13
CA GLY A 457 5.59 -39.84 16.37
C GLY A 457 4.34 -39.16 16.94
N TYR A 458 3.18 -39.81 16.76
CA TYR A 458 1.91 -39.36 17.34
C TYR A 458 1.84 -39.77 18.82
N GLY A 459 2.06 -38.81 19.74
CA GLY A 459 1.74 -38.97 21.16
C GLY A 459 2.91 -38.98 22.15
N GLU A 460 4.14 -38.73 21.70
CA GLU A 460 5.28 -38.61 22.62
C GLU A 460 5.33 -37.24 23.32
N ALA A 461 5.68 -37.26 24.61
CA ALA A 461 5.87 -36.06 25.43
C ALA A 461 7.26 -35.42 25.23
N SER A 462 8.17 -36.12 24.55
CA SER A 462 9.52 -35.66 24.21
C SER A 462 9.53 -34.93 22.86
N PHE A 463 10.37 -33.91 22.77
CA PHE A 463 10.65 -33.19 21.53
C PHE A 463 12.12 -32.80 21.49
N ASP A 464 12.68 -32.82 20.29
CA ASP A 464 14.03 -32.35 20.02
C ASP A 464 14.00 -30.87 19.64
N ASN A 465 14.98 -30.12 20.15
CA ASN A 465 15.12 -28.69 19.90
C ASN A 465 16.31 -28.42 18.99
N TYR A 466 16.04 -27.82 17.84
CA TYR A 466 17.04 -27.45 16.86
C TYR A 466 17.09 -25.94 16.73
N ASP A 467 18.21 -25.33 17.15
CA ASP A 467 18.47 -23.89 17.01
C ASP A 467 18.93 -23.58 15.57
N PHE A 468 18.43 -22.50 14.95
CA PHE A 468 18.96 -22.01 13.67
C PHE A 468 20.22 -21.15 13.88
N ALA A 469 21.24 -21.69 14.54
CA ALA A 469 22.42 -20.92 14.92
C ALA A 469 23.22 -20.33 13.72
N SER A 470 22.98 -20.82 12.50
CA SER A 470 23.63 -20.36 11.27
C SER A 470 22.90 -19.22 10.55
N THR A 471 21.72 -18.80 11.01
CA THR A 471 21.02 -17.67 10.38
C THR A 471 21.60 -16.34 10.86
N PRO A 472 21.57 -15.29 10.01
CA PRO A 472 21.86 -13.94 10.45
C PRO A 472 21.02 -13.61 11.69
N LYS A 473 21.62 -12.90 12.66
CA LYS A 473 20.91 -12.52 13.89
C LYS A 473 19.64 -11.78 13.52
N VAL A 474 18.53 -12.09 14.19
CA VAL A 474 17.22 -11.52 13.82
C VAL A 474 17.21 -10.00 13.97
N LYS A 475 18.02 -9.44 14.87
CA LYS A 475 18.20 -7.99 15.00
C LYS A 475 18.86 -7.30 13.79
N ASP A 476 19.54 -8.07 12.94
CA ASP A 476 20.20 -7.57 11.73
C ASP A 476 19.28 -7.70 10.50
N TRP A 477 18.06 -8.25 10.67
CA TRP A 477 17.07 -8.34 9.61
C TRP A 477 16.40 -6.97 9.40
N GLU A 478 16.39 -6.50 8.16
CA GLU A 478 15.81 -5.21 7.80
C GLU A 478 14.34 -5.37 7.36
N LYS A 479 13.53 -4.33 7.58
CA LYS A 479 12.15 -4.34 7.12
C LYS A 479 12.10 -4.44 5.59
N GLY A 480 11.28 -5.36 5.08
CA GLY A 480 11.18 -5.69 3.67
C GLY A 480 11.99 -6.92 3.27
N ASP A 481 12.92 -7.37 4.12
CA ASP A 481 13.74 -8.54 3.82
C ASP A 481 12.88 -9.81 3.70
N ILE A 482 13.31 -10.68 2.79
CA ILE A 482 12.90 -12.07 2.76
C ILE A 482 14.08 -12.91 3.23
N VAL A 483 13.97 -13.46 4.43
CA VAL A 483 15.03 -14.26 5.06
C VAL A 483 14.65 -15.73 4.95
N VAL A 484 15.55 -16.53 4.38
CA VAL A 484 15.39 -17.99 4.34
C VAL A 484 16.28 -18.60 5.40
N CYS A 485 15.66 -19.30 6.33
CA CYS A 485 16.35 -20.04 7.39
C CYS A 485 16.39 -21.52 7.03
N GLU A 486 17.58 -22.10 7.02
CA GLU A 486 17.79 -23.53 6.78
C GLU A 486 18.11 -24.28 8.08
N ARG A 487 17.52 -25.46 8.26
CA ARG A 487 17.94 -26.41 9.30
C ARG A 487 17.91 -27.83 8.79
N THR A 488 19.05 -28.52 8.92
CA THR A 488 19.15 -29.96 8.70
C THR A 488 18.97 -30.70 10.03
N ILE A 489 18.15 -31.74 10.03
CA ILE A 489 18.00 -32.70 11.14
C ILE A 489 18.17 -34.13 10.63
N PRO A 490 18.44 -35.10 11.50
CA PRO A 490 18.37 -36.52 11.12
C PRO A 490 16.97 -36.91 10.65
N ASN A 491 16.89 -37.77 9.64
CA ASN A 491 15.63 -38.38 9.23
C ASN A 491 15.31 -39.56 10.16
N HIS A 492 14.21 -39.50 10.89
CA HIS A 492 13.85 -40.49 11.91
C HIS A 492 12.89 -41.59 11.41
N ASP A 493 12.60 -41.67 10.10
CA ASP A 493 11.64 -42.62 9.48
C ASP A 493 10.24 -42.65 10.12
N VAL A 494 9.92 -41.65 10.93
CA VAL A 494 8.63 -41.47 11.61
C VAL A 494 8.03 -40.13 11.23
N TYR A 495 6.71 -40.03 11.37
CA TYR A 495 6.02 -38.75 11.25
C TYR A 495 6.52 -37.76 12.27
N ASN A 496 6.89 -36.57 11.80
CA ASN A 496 7.35 -35.49 12.64
C ASN A 496 6.29 -34.39 12.69
N LYS A 497 5.86 -34.03 13.90
CA LYS A 497 5.15 -32.78 14.15
C LYS A 497 6.17 -31.70 14.45
N LEU A 498 5.99 -30.50 13.90
CA LEU A 498 7.00 -29.44 13.94
C LEU A 498 6.41 -28.18 14.60
N HIS A 499 7.09 -27.59 15.57
CA HIS A 499 6.78 -26.23 15.99
C HIS A 499 7.97 -25.31 15.71
N LEU A 500 7.69 -24.12 15.23
CA LEU A 500 8.69 -23.09 15.00
C LEU A 500 8.42 -21.94 15.97
N GLY A 501 9.41 -21.54 16.74
CA GLY A 501 9.27 -20.45 17.72
C GLY A 501 10.37 -19.40 17.62
N PHE A 502 10.01 -18.15 17.94
CA PHE A 502 10.95 -17.03 18.08
C PHE A 502 11.05 -16.62 19.56
N PHE A 503 12.28 -16.55 20.08
CA PHE A 503 12.55 -16.37 21.51
C PHE A 503 13.51 -15.21 21.75
N ARG A 504 13.17 -14.30 22.68
CA ARG A 504 13.98 -13.11 22.99
C ARG A 504 15.17 -13.45 23.89
N GLY A 505 16.40 -13.40 23.37
CA GLY A 505 17.61 -13.55 24.19
C GLY A 505 17.70 -14.88 24.97
N ASN A 506 18.20 -14.84 26.23
CA ASN A 506 18.33 -16.01 27.11
C ASN A 506 17.05 -16.33 27.91
N THR A 507 15.86 -15.89 27.46
CA THR A 507 14.62 -16.17 28.21
C THR A 507 14.30 -17.67 28.23
N ARG A 508 13.66 -18.11 29.33
CA ARG A 508 13.16 -19.49 29.46
C ARG A 508 12.12 -19.75 28.37
N LEU A 509 12.05 -21.00 27.88
CA LEU A 509 11.15 -21.48 26.81
C LEU A 509 9.66 -21.07 26.95
N GLY A 510 9.20 -20.56 28.09
CA GLY A 510 7.80 -20.14 28.30
C GLY A 510 7.39 -18.81 27.65
N ASP A 511 8.31 -17.90 27.34
CA ASP A 511 7.97 -16.53 26.91
C ASP A 511 8.05 -16.33 25.37
N GLY A 512 8.04 -17.42 24.60
CA GLY A 512 8.15 -17.41 23.13
C GLY A 512 6.80 -17.26 22.42
N VAL A 513 6.84 -16.75 21.18
CA VAL A 513 5.71 -16.83 20.24
C VAL A 513 5.87 -18.08 19.40
N TRP A 514 4.87 -18.95 19.41
CA TRP A 514 4.92 -20.29 18.83
C TRP A 514 4.03 -20.42 17.60
N LEU A 515 4.56 -21.04 16.55
CA LEU A 515 3.77 -21.59 15.45
C LEU A 515 3.73 -23.11 15.56
N ARG A 516 2.50 -23.63 15.52
CA ARG A 516 2.26 -25.07 15.44
C ARG A 516 2.08 -25.47 13.97
N TYR A 517 2.91 -26.40 13.52
CA TYR A 517 2.79 -27.06 12.22
C TYR A 517 2.53 -28.56 12.43
N ASP A 518 1.34 -29.02 12.08
CA ASP A 518 1.04 -30.45 12.00
C ASP A 518 1.41 -30.93 10.59
N SER A 519 2.63 -31.42 10.42
CA SER A 519 3.03 -32.07 9.16
C SER A 519 2.48 -33.49 9.15
N SER A 520 1.52 -33.77 8.26
CA SER A 520 1.05 -35.13 7.97
C SER A 520 1.89 -35.79 6.87
N ALA A 521 3.11 -35.29 6.63
CA ALA A 521 4.00 -35.86 5.64
C ALA A 521 4.45 -37.23 6.12
N LYS A 522 3.82 -38.28 5.58
CA LYS A 522 4.37 -39.63 5.58
C LYS A 522 5.55 -39.52 4.63
N LEU A 523 6.74 -39.22 5.15
CA LEU A 523 7.98 -39.25 4.37
C LEU A 523 8.09 -40.70 3.86
N ARG A 524 7.87 -40.87 2.55
CA ARG A 524 8.01 -42.15 1.86
C ARG A 524 9.42 -42.29 1.34
#